data_AF-A0A9P7CQT9-F1
#
_entry.id   AF-A0A9P7CQT9-F1
#
_cell.length_a   1.000
_cell.length_b   1.000
_cell.length_c   1.000
_cell.angle_alpha   90.00
_cell.angle_beta   90.00
_cell.angle_gamma   90.00
#
_symmetry.space_group_name_H-M   'P 1'
#
loop_
_entity.id
_entity.type
_entity.pdbx_description
1 polymer ?
#
loop_
_entity_poly.entity_id
_entity_poly.type
_entity_poly.pdbx_seq_one_letter_code
_entity_poly.pdbx_strand_id
1 'polypeptide(L)'
;MSSTQCQTKSNTRKSQRTCVAQEHIQVLAKLIPPHEFYRYNDLWSRTTQQAVYLVVFESYLENNGIVDNIIPKIESSLGVKVDIHNNLNEFHIQLEDILHAYISLVNELSRLAVNCVTVGDYDRPLLISKHVKDLSSGFQLLNLKNDAIRKRFDSIKYDVKKIEEVVYDITLRGLHNPNKRVLSDDDHQEVKNKKA
;
A
#
# COMPACT_ATOMS: atom_id res chain seq x y z
N MET A 1 -15.37 6.90 -27.80
CA MET A 1 -14.09 6.87 -28.54
C MET A 1 -12.95 7.61 -27.83
N SER A 2 -13.21 8.49 -26.86
CA SER A 2 -12.17 9.23 -26.12
C SER A 2 -11.48 8.47 -24.97
N SER A 3 -12.08 7.39 -24.46
CA SER A 3 -11.57 6.60 -23.33
C SER A 3 -10.36 5.72 -23.69
N THR A 4 -10.30 5.20 -24.91
CA THR A 4 -9.25 4.27 -25.36
C THR A 4 -7.90 4.97 -25.62
N GLN A 5 -7.91 6.22 -26.13
CA GLN A 5 -6.68 7.00 -26.38
C GLN A 5 -5.98 7.49 -25.10
N CYS A 6 -6.73 7.65 -24.00
CA CYS A 6 -6.17 8.06 -22.71
C CYS A 6 -5.45 6.89 -22.01
N GLN A 7 -6.02 5.68 -22.11
CA GLN A 7 -5.43 4.44 -21.58
C GLN A 7 -4.14 4.03 -22.31
N THR A 8 -4.07 4.22 -23.63
CA THR A 8 -2.83 3.95 -24.38
C THR A 8 -1.70 4.89 -23.99
N LYS A 9 -1.97 6.20 -23.82
CA LYS A 9 -0.95 7.18 -23.43
C LYS A 9 -0.44 7.00 -21.99
N SER A 10 -1.30 6.56 -21.07
CA SER A 10 -0.89 6.23 -19.70
C SER A 10 -0.03 4.97 -19.66
N ASN A 11 -0.36 3.96 -20.47
CA ASN A 11 0.42 2.71 -20.54
C ASN A 11 1.81 2.92 -21.16
N THR A 12 1.95 3.78 -22.18
CA THR A 12 3.27 4.11 -22.75
C THR A 12 4.16 4.85 -21.75
N ARG A 13 3.60 5.79 -20.98
CA ARG A 13 4.36 6.53 -19.95
C ARG A 13 4.72 5.68 -18.74
N LYS A 14 3.85 4.76 -18.33
CA LYS A 14 4.14 3.76 -17.28
C LYS A 14 5.33 2.90 -17.68
N SER A 15 5.27 2.29 -18.86
CA SER A 15 6.35 1.45 -19.39
C SER A 15 7.68 2.19 -19.51
N GLN A 16 7.68 3.49 -19.82
CA GLN A 16 8.90 4.30 -19.93
C GLN A 16 9.57 4.61 -18.58
N ARG A 17 8.85 4.63 -17.46
CA ARG A 17 9.44 5.01 -16.16
C ARG A 17 10.03 3.83 -15.41
N THR A 18 9.34 2.68 -15.45
CA THR A 18 9.88 1.43 -14.90
C THR A 18 11.10 0.97 -15.67
N CYS A 19 11.20 1.22 -16.98
CA CYS A 19 12.36 0.80 -17.77
C CYS A 19 13.69 1.47 -17.35
N VAL A 20 13.68 2.75 -16.95
CA VAL A 20 14.92 3.46 -16.53
C VAL A 20 15.43 2.93 -15.20
N ALA A 21 14.53 2.70 -14.23
CA ALA A 21 14.91 2.14 -12.94
C ALA A 21 15.47 0.71 -13.10
N GLN A 22 14.83 -0.09 -13.96
CA GLN A 22 15.28 -1.42 -14.31
C GLN A 22 16.68 -1.41 -14.93
N GLU A 23 16.97 -0.52 -15.89
CA GLU A 23 18.29 -0.39 -16.51
C GLU A 23 19.38 -0.11 -15.47
N HIS A 24 19.16 0.86 -14.56
CA HIS A 24 20.14 1.20 -13.53
C HIS A 24 20.35 0.07 -12.52
N ILE A 25 19.28 -0.63 -12.11
CA ILE A 25 19.38 -1.78 -11.21
C ILE A 25 20.16 -2.92 -11.89
N GLN A 26 19.96 -3.16 -13.18
CA GLN A 26 20.72 -4.16 -13.93
C GLN A 26 22.20 -3.80 -14.08
N VAL A 27 22.52 -2.51 -14.26
CA VAL A 27 23.91 -2.04 -14.26
C VAL A 27 24.55 -2.30 -12.89
N LEU A 28 23.85 -1.96 -11.80
CA LEU A 28 24.30 -2.24 -10.44
C LEU A 28 24.51 -3.75 -10.20
N ALA A 29 23.57 -4.58 -10.64
CA ALA A 29 23.65 -6.04 -10.52
C ALA A 29 24.91 -6.62 -11.19
N LYS A 30 25.35 -6.05 -12.31
CA LYS A 30 26.58 -6.47 -13.02
C LYS A 30 27.87 -6.07 -12.32
N LEU A 31 27.83 -5.04 -11.48
CA LEU A 31 29.01 -4.55 -10.76
C LEU A 31 29.30 -5.35 -9.49
N ILE A 32 28.32 -6.11 -8.98
CA ILE A 32 28.43 -6.83 -7.72
C ILE A 32 28.96 -8.24 -8.00
N PRO A 33 30.14 -8.62 -7.45
CA PRO A 33 30.66 -9.97 -7.61
C PRO A 33 29.75 -11.02 -6.96
N PRO A 34 29.76 -12.27 -7.44
CA PRO A 34 29.06 -13.36 -6.79
C PRO A 34 29.50 -13.49 -5.33
N HIS A 35 28.56 -13.81 -4.43
CA HIS A 35 28.76 -13.95 -2.98
C HIS A 35 29.14 -12.66 -2.21
N GLU A 36 29.28 -11.51 -2.87
CA GLU A 36 29.58 -10.23 -2.19
C GLU A 36 28.34 -9.34 -2.02
N PHE A 37 27.14 -9.87 -2.25
CA PHE A 37 25.88 -9.14 -2.15
C PHE A 37 25.72 -8.41 -0.81
N TYR A 38 25.79 -9.14 0.30
CA TYR A 38 25.60 -8.59 1.66
C TYR A 38 26.71 -7.64 2.09
N ARG A 39 27.88 -7.68 1.42
CA ARG A 39 29.00 -6.78 1.70
C ARG A 39 28.66 -5.33 1.32
N TYR A 40 27.88 -5.15 0.26
CA TYR A 40 27.57 -3.84 -0.34
C TYR A 40 26.09 -3.45 -0.24
N ASN A 41 25.25 -4.32 0.32
CA ASN A 41 23.80 -4.15 0.36
C ASN A 41 23.36 -2.80 0.94
N ASP A 42 23.96 -2.38 2.06
CA ASP A 42 23.64 -1.13 2.75
C ASP A 42 23.77 0.13 1.89
N LEU A 43 24.58 0.08 0.82
CA LEU A 43 24.78 1.22 -0.08
C LEU A 43 23.52 1.53 -0.91
N TRP A 44 22.74 0.50 -1.25
CA TRP A 44 21.63 0.61 -2.20
C TRP A 44 20.29 0.12 -1.63
N SER A 45 20.29 -0.52 -0.46
CA SER A 45 19.11 -1.12 0.19
C SER A 45 17.91 -0.17 0.23
N ARG A 46 18.11 1.07 0.67
CA ARG A 46 17.03 2.09 0.74
C ARG A 46 16.45 2.41 -0.63
N THR A 47 17.29 2.48 -1.65
CA THR A 47 16.88 2.78 -3.03
C THR A 47 16.10 1.61 -3.61
N THR A 48 16.56 0.38 -3.38
CA THR A 48 15.83 -0.84 -3.78
C THR A 48 14.48 -0.94 -3.07
N GLN A 49 14.41 -0.67 -1.76
CA GLN A 49 13.15 -0.62 -1.02
C GLN A 49 12.16 0.40 -1.60
N GLN A 50 12.65 1.59 -1.98
CA GLN A 50 11.83 2.60 -2.65
C GLN A 50 11.34 2.14 -4.02
N ALA A 51 12.20 1.51 -4.82
CA ALA A 51 11.82 0.97 -6.13
C ALA A 51 10.74 -0.12 -6.00
N VAL A 52 10.92 -1.06 -5.06
CA VAL A 52 9.94 -2.11 -4.78
C VAL A 52 8.63 -1.50 -4.28
N TYR A 53 8.68 -0.52 -3.38
CA TYR A 53 7.50 0.22 -2.91
C TYR A 53 6.70 0.83 -4.07
N LEU A 54 7.38 1.47 -5.03
CA LEU A 54 6.70 2.08 -6.17
C LEU A 54 5.99 1.04 -7.04
N VAL A 55 6.59 -0.13 -7.27
CA VAL A 55 5.95 -1.24 -8.01
C VAL A 55 4.75 -1.79 -7.26
N VAL A 56 4.87 -1.98 -5.94
CA VAL A 56 3.75 -2.41 -5.08
C VAL A 56 2.60 -1.40 -5.12
N PHE A 57 2.92 -0.11 -5.00
CA PHE A 57 1.91 0.94 -5.01
C PHE A 57 1.25 1.10 -6.38
N GLU A 58 2.00 0.99 -7.47
CA GLU A 58 1.44 0.95 -8.82
C GLU A 58 0.46 -0.22 -8.97
N SER A 59 0.85 -1.42 -8.54
CA SER A 59 -0.02 -2.61 -8.58
C SER A 59 -1.31 -2.41 -7.78
N TYR A 60 -1.22 -1.83 -6.58
CA TYR A 60 -2.38 -1.49 -5.77
C TYR A 60 -3.36 -0.56 -6.52
N LEU A 61 -2.83 0.48 -7.17
CA LEU A 61 -3.64 1.45 -7.91
C LEU A 61 -4.24 0.87 -9.21
N GLU A 62 -3.56 -0.07 -9.86
CA GLU A 62 -4.03 -0.75 -11.07
C GLU A 62 -5.19 -1.71 -10.81
N ASN A 63 -5.13 -2.44 -9.70
CA ASN A 63 -6.03 -3.54 -9.40
C ASN A 63 -7.12 -3.17 -8.38
N ASN A 64 -7.51 -1.88 -8.32
CA ASN A 64 -8.54 -1.36 -7.42
C ASN A 64 -8.34 -1.76 -5.94
N GLY A 65 -7.09 -1.76 -5.48
CA GLY A 65 -6.75 -2.00 -4.08
C GLY A 65 -6.43 -3.45 -3.72
N ILE A 66 -6.29 -4.33 -4.71
CA ILE A 66 -5.82 -5.70 -4.53
C ILE A 66 -4.34 -5.78 -4.95
N VAL A 67 -3.51 -6.44 -4.14
CA VAL A 67 -2.10 -6.66 -4.46
C VAL A 67 -1.85 -8.17 -4.55
N ASP A 68 -2.10 -8.72 -5.74
CA ASP A 68 -1.86 -10.14 -6.04
C ASP A 68 -0.63 -10.30 -6.94
N ASN A 69 0.00 -11.48 -6.88
CA ASN A 69 1.13 -11.86 -7.74
C ASN A 69 2.27 -10.81 -7.78
N ILE A 70 2.58 -10.24 -6.61
CA ILE A 70 3.51 -9.12 -6.52
C ILE A 70 4.94 -9.51 -6.89
N ILE A 71 5.38 -10.73 -6.57
CA ILE A 71 6.75 -11.19 -6.81
C ILE A 71 7.05 -11.22 -8.33
N PRO A 72 6.28 -11.92 -9.18
CA PRO A 72 6.45 -11.85 -10.63
C PRO A 72 6.43 -10.43 -11.19
N LYS A 73 5.57 -9.55 -10.64
CA LYS A 73 5.48 -8.15 -11.07
C LYS A 73 6.75 -7.37 -10.71
N ILE A 74 7.30 -7.56 -9.51
CA ILE A 74 8.58 -6.97 -9.08
C ILE A 74 9.71 -7.43 -10.00
N GLU A 75 9.82 -8.75 -10.23
CA GLU A 75 10.88 -9.31 -11.07
C GLU A 75 10.82 -8.79 -12.50
N SER A 76 9.61 -8.72 -13.06
CA SER A 76 9.39 -8.19 -14.41
C SER A 76 9.68 -6.68 -14.50
N SER A 77 9.34 -5.92 -13.46
CA SER A 77 9.45 -4.45 -13.46
C SER A 77 10.86 -3.96 -13.14
N LEU A 78 11.61 -4.68 -12.31
CA LEU A 78 12.98 -4.30 -11.89
C LEU A 78 14.06 -5.14 -12.58
N GLY A 79 13.67 -6.22 -13.28
CA GLY A 79 14.60 -7.06 -14.04
C GLY A 79 15.57 -7.87 -13.18
N VAL A 80 15.20 -8.14 -11.92
CA VAL A 80 16.02 -8.83 -10.92
C VAL A 80 15.14 -9.82 -10.17
N LYS A 81 15.72 -10.98 -9.83
CA LYS A 81 15.00 -12.04 -9.10
C LYS A 81 14.74 -11.65 -7.65
N VAL A 82 13.64 -12.13 -7.10
CA VAL A 82 13.37 -12.05 -5.67
C VAL A 82 13.89 -13.33 -5.00
N ASP A 83 14.72 -13.17 -3.97
CA ASP A 83 15.14 -14.30 -3.14
C ASP A 83 14.30 -14.36 -1.86
N ILE A 84 13.53 -15.42 -1.73
CA ILE A 84 12.70 -15.71 -0.54
C ILE A 84 13.46 -16.63 0.42
N HIS A 85 14.40 -17.44 -0.09
CA HIS A 85 15.03 -18.53 0.65
C HIS A 85 16.50 -18.25 1.01
N ASN A 86 17.04 -17.09 0.61
CA ASN A 86 18.44 -16.69 0.81
C ASN A 86 19.43 -17.69 0.21
N ASN A 87 19.11 -18.23 -0.96
CA ASN A 87 19.89 -19.25 -1.67
C ASN A 87 20.59 -18.71 -2.93
N LEU A 88 20.33 -17.45 -3.31
CA LEU A 88 20.93 -16.84 -4.48
C LEU A 88 22.27 -16.21 -4.14
N ASN A 89 23.27 -16.51 -4.97
CA ASN A 89 24.62 -15.94 -4.87
C ASN A 89 24.81 -14.68 -5.72
N GLU A 90 23.78 -14.32 -6.49
CA GLU A 90 23.74 -13.19 -7.41
C GLU A 90 22.96 -12.03 -6.79
N PHE A 91 22.98 -10.86 -7.45
CA PHE A 91 22.13 -9.74 -7.05
C PHE A 91 20.65 -10.12 -7.09
N HIS A 92 19.96 -9.88 -5.98
CA HIS A 92 18.55 -10.21 -5.80
C HIS A 92 17.84 -9.16 -4.94
N ILE A 93 16.52 -9.18 -4.98
CA ILE A 93 15.66 -8.42 -4.06
C ILE A 93 15.33 -9.33 -2.88
N GLN A 94 15.52 -8.82 -1.67
CA GLN A 94 15.26 -9.61 -0.47
C GLN A 94 13.77 -9.58 -0.10
N LEU A 95 13.31 -10.60 0.62
CA LEU A 95 11.99 -10.59 1.24
C LEU A 95 11.80 -9.37 2.16
N GLU A 96 12.84 -8.97 2.86
CA GLU A 96 12.88 -7.80 3.75
C GLU A 96 12.54 -6.49 3.01
N ASP A 97 13.00 -6.34 1.76
CA ASP A 97 12.71 -5.17 0.94
C ASP A 97 11.22 -5.10 0.56
N ILE A 98 10.60 -6.26 0.30
CA ILE A 98 9.17 -6.38 0.02
C ILE A 98 8.35 -6.04 1.26
N LEU A 99 8.76 -6.54 2.44
CA LEU A 99 8.10 -6.20 3.70
C LEU A 99 8.20 -4.69 3.96
N HIS A 100 9.37 -4.07 3.76
CA HIS A 100 9.53 -2.63 3.86
C HIS A 100 8.67 -1.83 2.87
N ALA A 101 8.46 -2.37 1.66
CA ALA A 101 7.60 -1.78 0.66
C ALA A 101 6.13 -1.74 1.12
N TYR A 102 5.62 -2.83 1.70
CA TYR A 102 4.25 -2.88 2.24
C TYR A 102 4.02 -1.93 3.42
N ILE A 103 5.02 -1.76 4.30
CA ILE A 103 4.91 -0.76 5.37
C ILE A 103 4.76 0.65 4.76
N SER A 104 5.58 0.95 3.76
CA SER A 104 5.57 2.24 3.06
C SER A 104 4.26 2.45 2.28
N LEU A 105 3.68 1.38 1.72
CA LEU A 105 2.34 1.40 1.12
C LEU A 105 1.30 1.87 2.14
N VAL A 106 1.25 1.31 3.34
CA VAL A 106 0.26 1.70 4.35
C VAL A 106 0.38 3.19 4.72
N ASN A 107 1.60 3.69 4.87
CA ASN A 107 1.84 5.11 5.17
C ASN A 107 1.23 6.02 4.08
N GLU A 108 1.35 5.63 2.81
CA GLU A 108 0.82 6.38 1.67
C GLU A 108 -0.69 6.18 1.48
N LEU A 109 -1.23 5.01 1.80
CA LEU A 109 -2.67 4.77 1.81
C LEU A 109 -3.40 5.60 2.88
N SER A 110 -2.76 5.84 4.02
CA SER A 110 -3.24 6.76 5.07
C SER A 110 -3.38 8.20 4.56
N ARG A 111 -2.44 8.66 3.74
CA ARG A 111 -2.52 9.97 3.07
C ARG A 111 -3.59 9.97 1.97
N LEU A 112 -3.63 8.91 1.16
CA LEU A 112 -4.59 8.75 0.07
C LEU A 112 -6.03 8.75 0.59
N ALA A 113 -6.33 8.07 1.70
CA ALA A 113 -7.66 8.00 2.29
C ALA A 113 -8.22 9.40 2.62
N VAL A 114 -7.41 10.28 3.23
CA VAL A 114 -7.81 11.66 3.53
C VAL A 114 -8.05 12.46 2.23
N ASN A 115 -7.17 12.29 1.24
CA ASN A 115 -7.30 12.97 -0.04
C ASN A 115 -8.56 12.53 -0.81
N CYS A 116 -8.91 11.24 -0.76
CA CYS A 116 -10.14 10.72 -1.37
C CYS A 116 -11.39 11.41 -0.80
N VAL A 117 -11.49 11.50 0.54
CA VAL A 117 -12.61 12.18 1.21
C VAL A 117 -12.68 13.65 0.82
N THR A 118 -11.53 14.32 0.70
CA THR A 118 -11.45 15.73 0.31
C THR A 118 -12.01 15.98 -1.09
N VAL A 119 -11.83 15.02 -2.00
CA VAL A 119 -12.35 15.06 -3.39
C VAL A 119 -13.79 14.52 -3.48
N GLY A 120 -14.36 14.02 -2.37
CA GLY A 120 -15.72 13.49 -2.31
C GLY A 120 -15.84 12.00 -2.65
N ASP A 121 -14.72 11.27 -2.74
CA ASP A 121 -14.72 9.81 -2.88
C ASP A 121 -14.75 9.17 -1.48
N TYR A 122 -15.93 8.73 -1.06
CA TYR A 122 -16.17 8.13 0.26
C TYR A 122 -16.06 6.60 0.25
N ASP A 123 -15.98 5.98 -0.93
CA ASP A 123 -15.93 4.51 -1.08
C ASP A 123 -14.49 4.00 -0.94
N ARG A 124 -13.51 4.71 -1.53
CA ARG A 124 -12.10 4.33 -1.45
C ARG A 124 -11.55 4.20 -0.02
N PRO A 125 -11.83 5.12 0.93
CA PRO A 125 -11.36 4.98 2.30
C PRO A 125 -11.83 3.69 2.99
N LEU A 126 -13.02 3.19 2.67
CA LEU A 126 -13.54 1.92 3.19
C LEU A 126 -12.73 0.72 2.64
N LEU A 127 -12.44 0.73 1.33
CA LEU A 127 -11.60 -0.28 0.69
C LEU A 127 -10.17 -0.26 1.25
N ILE A 128 -9.59 0.94 1.41
CA ILE A 128 -8.27 1.14 2.01
C ILE A 128 -8.24 0.58 3.44
N SER A 129 -9.25 0.89 4.25
CA SER A 129 -9.34 0.40 5.64
C SER A 129 -9.35 -1.12 5.73
N LYS A 130 -10.12 -1.80 4.86
CA LYS A 130 -10.13 -3.26 4.79
C LYS A 130 -8.75 -3.80 4.44
N HIS A 131 -8.13 -3.29 3.37
CA HIS A 131 -6.81 -3.76 2.93
C HIS A 131 -5.72 -3.56 3.99
N VAL A 132 -5.70 -2.39 4.64
CA VAL A 132 -4.71 -2.06 5.68
C VAL A 132 -4.90 -2.93 6.93
N LYS A 133 -6.14 -3.31 7.28
CA LYS A 133 -6.41 -4.26 8.37
C LYS A 133 -5.88 -5.65 8.05
N ASP A 134 -6.20 -6.18 6.88
CA ASP A 134 -5.74 -7.50 6.43
C ASP A 134 -4.20 -7.56 6.44
N LEU A 135 -3.55 -6.49 5.96
CA LEU A 135 -2.11 -6.36 5.93
C LEU A 135 -1.52 -6.25 7.34
N SER A 136 -2.09 -5.43 8.23
CA SER A 136 -1.67 -5.35 9.64
C SER A 136 -1.78 -6.70 10.35
N SER A 137 -2.85 -7.46 10.13
CA SER A 137 -3.01 -8.81 10.68
C SER A 137 -1.98 -9.79 10.09
N GLY A 138 -1.67 -9.69 8.80
CA GLY A 138 -0.61 -10.48 8.16
C GLY A 138 0.75 -10.26 8.80
N PHE A 139 1.13 -9.02 9.07
CA PHE A 139 2.38 -8.70 9.77
C PHE A 139 2.40 -9.17 11.23
N GLN A 140 1.26 -9.23 11.92
CA GLN A 140 1.18 -9.79 13.29
C GLN A 140 1.45 -11.30 13.32
N LEU A 141 1.14 -12.03 12.24
CA LEU A 141 1.49 -13.45 12.12
C LEU A 141 3.00 -13.66 11.94
N LEU A 142 3.70 -12.66 11.40
CA LEU A 142 5.15 -12.69 11.28
C LEU A 142 5.75 -12.42 12.66
N ASN A 143 6.35 -13.45 13.29
CA ASN A 143 7.07 -13.30 14.55
C ASN A 143 8.45 -12.62 14.30
N LEU A 144 8.40 -11.35 13.87
CA LEU A 144 9.57 -10.56 13.55
C LEU A 144 10.43 -10.37 14.81
N LYS A 145 11.70 -10.77 14.71
CA LYS A 145 12.70 -10.44 15.73
C LYS A 145 12.86 -8.92 15.82
N ASN A 146 13.45 -8.44 16.92
CA ASN A 146 13.64 -7.00 17.19
C ASN A 146 14.62 -6.35 16.20
N ASP A 147 14.13 -6.10 14.99
CA ASP A 147 14.88 -5.58 13.86
C ASP A 147 14.25 -4.26 13.36
N ALA A 148 14.92 -3.55 12.45
CA ALA A 148 14.47 -2.29 11.86
C ALA A 148 13.06 -2.41 11.24
N ILE A 149 12.71 -3.56 10.66
CA ILE A 149 11.36 -3.85 10.14
C ILE A 149 10.32 -3.77 11.25
N ARG A 150 10.59 -4.33 12.43
CA ARG A 150 9.66 -4.31 13.57
C ARG A 150 9.39 -2.88 14.03
N LYS A 151 10.43 -2.05 14.16
CA LYS A 151 10.27 -0.63 14.51
C LYS A 151 9.40 0.12 13.50
N ARG A 152 9.57 -0.16 12.21
CA ARG A 152 8.73 0.43 11.16
C ARG A 152 7.31 -0.13 11.18
N PHE A 153 7.14 -1.43 11.45
CA PHE A 153 5.83 -2.05 11.58
C PHE A 153 5.04 -1.47 12.76
N ASP A 154 5.68 -1.26 13.90
CA ASP A 154 5.04 -0.65 15.08
C ASP A 154 4.50 0.76 14.80
N SER A 155 5.01 1.45 13.78
CA SER A 155 4.48 2.74 13.34
C SER A 155 3.15 2.64 12.59
N ILE A 156 2.83 1.49 11.98
CA ILE A 156 1.62 1.28 11.18
C ILE A 156 0.35 1.44 12.03
N LYS A 157 0.40 1.13 13.33
CA LYS A 157 -0.76 1.29 14.22
C LYS A 157 -1.33 2.71 14.20
N TYR A 158 -0.49 3.72 13.99
CA TYR A 158 -0.92 5.11 13.92
C TYR A 158 -1.65 5.40 12.60
N ASP A 159 -1.17 4.84 11.48
CA ASP A 159 -1.83 4.95 10.19
C ASP A 159 -3.15 4.20 10.14
N VAL A 160 -3.19 2.99 10.71
CA VAL A 160 -4.44 2.20 10.86
C VAL A 160 -5.46 3.03 11.62
N LYS A 161 -5.09 3.56 12.78
CA LYS A 161 -5.98 4.39 13.60
C LYS A 161 -6.49 5.60 12.83
N LYS A 162 -5.62 6.30 12.11
CA LYS A 162 -5.99 7.47 11.31
C LYS A 162 -6.99 7.11 10.21
N ILE A 163 -6.78 6.00 9.51
CA ILE A 163 -7.73 5.53 8.47
C ILE A 163 -9.08 5.15 9.10
N GLU A 164 -9.07 4.52 10.28
CA GLU A 164 -10.30 4.19 11.01
C GLU A 164 -11.08 5.42 11.44
N GLU A 165 -10.41 6.47 11.93
CA GLU A 165 -11.04 7.76 12.25
C GLU A 165 -11.71 8.37 11.00
N VAL A 166 -11.06 8.32 9.84
CA VAL A 166 -11.64 8.77 8.57
C VAL A 166 -12.89 7.95 8.19
N VAL A 167 -12.83 6.63 8.30
CA VAL A 167 -13.98 5.76 7.99
C VAL A 167 -15.14 5.97 8.97
N TYR A 168 -14.82 6.17 10.25
CA TYR A 168 -15.79 6.52 11.28
C TYR A 168 -16.51 7.83 10.92
N ASP A 169 -15.76 8.86 10.53
CA ASP A 169 -16.30 10.15 10.11
C ASP A 169 -17.25 10.06 8.91
N ILE A 170 -16.91 9.24 7.92
CA ILE A 170 -17.75 8.95 6.73
C ILE A 170 -19.05 8.26 7.14
N THR A 171 -18.93 7.25 8.01
CA THR A 171 -20.05 6.40 8.44
C THR A 171 -21.03 7.19 9.30
N LEU A 172 -20.52 7.98 10.25
CA LEU A 172 -21.31 8.82 11.15
C LEU A 172 -22.14 9.86 10.39
N ARG A 173 -21.58 10.45 9.33
CA ARG A 173 -22.25 11.44 8.48
C ARG A 173 -23.12 10.83 7.38
N GLY A 174 -23.14 9.50 7.26
CA GLY A 174 -23.89 8.76 6.25
C GLY A 174 -23.46 9.08 4.81
N LEU A 175 -22.19 9.41 4.59
CA LEU A 175 -21.70 9.88 3.28
C LEU A 175 -21.56 8.76 2.24
N HIS A 176 -21.45 7.51 2.69
CA HIS A 176 -21.38 6.31 1.84
C HIS A 176 -22.77 5.73 1.50
N ASN A 177 -23.85 6.17 2.18
CA ASN A 177 -25.19 5.67 1.92
C ASN A 177 -26.23 6.82 2.02
N PRO A 178 -26.68 7.39 0.88
CA PRO A 178 -27.60 8.52 0.88
C PRO A 178 -28.98 8.18 1.48
N ASN A 179 -29.33 6.89 1.62
CA ASN A 179 -30.63 6.44 2.13
C ASN A 179 -30.68 6.25 3.66
N LYS A 180 -29.58 6.48 4.40
CA LYS A 180 -29.54 6.29 5.87
C LYS A 180 -29.72 7.59 6.67
N ARG A 181 -30.03 8.71 6.01
CA ARG A 181 -30.32 9.97 6.71
C ARG A 181 -31.76 10.06 7.18
N VAL A 182 -32.07 9.36 8.26
CA VAL A 182 -33.02 9.85 9.28
C VAL A 182 -32.45 9.41 10.63
N LEU A 183 -31.60 10.25 11.22
CA LEU A 183 -31.52 10.31 12.68
C LEU A 183 -32.61 11.31 13.06
N SER A 184 -33.73 10.76 13.52
CA SER A 184 -34.86 11.49 14.07
C SER A 184 -34.40 12.23 15.33
N ASP A 185 -34.38 13.56 15.26
CA ASP A 185 -34.26 14.44 16.42
C ASP A 185 -35.59 14.55 17.22
N ASP A 186 -36.59 13.71 16.94
CA ASP A 186 -37.96 13.83 17.47
C ASP A 186 -38.32 12.90 18.65
N ASP A 187 -37.38 12.15 19.24
CA ASP A 187 -37.69 11.20 20.34
C ASP A 187 -37.66 11.82 21.76
N HIS A 188 -37.95 13.11 21.90
CA HIS A 188 -38.00 13.77 23.22
C HIS A 188 -39.34 14.41 23.63
N GLN A 189 -40.45 14.12 22.94
CA GLN A 189 -41.76 14.68 23.35
C GLN A 189 -42.87 13.69 23.72
N GLU A 190 -42.71 12.37 23.55
CA GLU A 190 -43.84 11.45 23.78
C GLU A 190 -44.00 10.86 25.20
N VAL A 191 -43.21 11.28 26.19
CA VAL A 191 -43.32 10.75 27.57
C VAL A 191 -44.25 11.60 28.47
N LYS A 192 -44.75 12.76 28.04
CA LYS A 192 -45.57 13.64 28.91
C LYS A 192 -47.10 13.50 28.81
N ASN A 193 -47.65 12.74 27.86
CA ASN A 193 -49.12 12.65 27.67
C ASN A 193 -49.73 11.26 28.01
N LYS A 194 -49.24 10.59 29.05
CA LYS A 194 -49.90 9.38 29.61
C LYS A 194 -50.19 9.46 31.13
N LYS A 195 -50.50 10.67 31.62
CA LYS A 195 -51.16 10.84 32.92
C LYS A 195 -52.28 11.88 32.80
N ALA A 196 -53.47 11.41 32.44
CA ALA A 196 -54.77 12.00 32.75
C ALA A 196 -55.79 10.86 32.76
#